data_AF-A0A6S6QVT2-F1
#
_entry.id   AF-A0A6S6QVT2-F1
#
_cell.length_a   1.000
_cell.length_b   1.000
_cell.length_c   1.000
_cell.angle_alpha   90.00
_cell.angle_beta   90.00
_cell.angle_gamma   90.00
#
_symmetry.space_group_name_H-M   'P 1'
#
loop_
_entity.id
_entity.type
_entity.pdbx_description
1 polymer ?
#
loop_
_entity_poly.entity_id
_entity_poly.type
_entity_poly.pdbx_seq_one_letter_code
_entity_poly.pdbx_strand_id
1 'polypeptide(L)'
;MLGVPKSKVRLVEHDEKWAEVFEKTKLALINIHGDNIVDIQHVGSTAIKGIIAKPMLDIAILFKKISDPVFNAMKKSGYEYYRFLYNIYIVMKKSTLSFFMTR
;
A
#
# COMPACT_ATOMS: atom_id res chain seq x y z
N MET A 1 11.81 2.15 10.88
CA MET A 1 11.04 3.32 10.42
C MET A 1 11.61 3.75 9.07
N LEU A 2 11.12 3.23 7.95
CA LEU A 2 11.64 3.58 6.62
C LEU A 2 10.92 4.82 6.07
N GLY A 3 11.17 5.95 6.74
CA GLY A 3 11.37 7.17 5.96
C GLY A 3 12.63 6.95 5.11
N VAL A 4 12.65 7.45 3.87
CA VAL A 4 13.95 7.49 3.18
C VAL A 4 14.85 8.41 4.01
N PRO A 5 16.14 8.08 4.19
CA PRO A 5 17.09 9.05 4.74
C PRO A 5 16.90 10.39 4.04
N LYS A 6 16.93 11.52 4.77
CA LYS A 6 16.65 12.87 4.23
C LYS A 6 17.37 13.20 2.92
N SER A 7 18.47 12.51 2.60
CA SER A 7 19.29 12.66 1.39
C SER A 7 19.03 11.66 0.24
N LYS A 8 18.04 10.74 0.35
CA LYS A 8 17.77 9.70 -0.67
C LYS A 8 16.32 9.69 -1.17
N VAL A 9 15.48 10.66 -0.79
CA VAL A 9 14.10 10.76 -1.28
C VAL A 9 14.12 11.12 -2.78
N ARG A 10 13.94 10.12 -3.64
CA ARG A 10 13.70 10.36 -5.08
C ARG A 10 12.20 10.57 -5.28
N LEU A 11 11.84 11.78 -5.68
CA LEU A 11 10.53 12.08 -6.21
C LEU A 11 10.54 11.88 -7.73
N VAL A 12 9.42 11.46 -8.27
CA VAL A 12 9.22 11.26 -9.72
C VAL A 12 7.91 11.89 -10.14
N GLU A 13 7.78 12.21 -11.42
CA GLU A 13 6.50 12.60 -12.01
C GLU A 13 5.47 11.49 -11.81
N HIS A 14 4.19 11.87 -11.84
CA HIS A 14 3.11 10.92 -11.69
C HIS A 14 3.17 9.83 -12.77
N ASP A 15 3.21 8.57 -12.35
CA ASP A 15 3.20 7.41 -13.26
C ASP A 15 1.80 6.79 -13.28
N GLU A 16 1.19 6.72 -14.47
CA GLU A 16 -0.15 6.12 -14.64
C GLU A 16 -0.19 4.63 -14.22
N LYS A 17 0.95 3.94 -14.23
CA LYS A 17 1.07 2.56 -13.74
C LYS A 17 0.79 2.43 -12.25
N TRP A 18 0.84 3.50 -11.46
CA TRP A 18 0.50 3.42 -10.04
C TRP A 18 -0.93 2.96 -9.81
N ALA A 19 -1.88 3.38 -10.65
CA ALA A 19 -3.26 2.89 -10.61
C ALA A 19 -3.33 1.39 -10.92
N GLU A 20 -2.60 0.91 -11.94
CA GLU A 20 -2.55 -0.51 -12.27
C GLU A 20 -1.92 -1.37 -11.16
N VAL A 21 -0.83 -0.89 -10.56
CA VAL A 21 -0.15 -1.58 -9.46
C VAL A 21 -1.03 -1.59 -8.21
N PHE A 22 -1.80 -0.53 -7.98
CA PHE A 22 -2.82 -0.50 -6.94
C PHE A 22 -3.88 -1.59 -7.17
N GLU A 23 -4.48 -1.67 -8.35
CA GLU A 23 -5.52 -2.68 -8.64
C GLU A 23 -5.00 -4.11 -8.49
N LYS A 24 -3.80 -4.41 -9.00
CA LYS A 24 -3.14 -5.71 -8.79
C LYS A 24 -2.93 -6.01 -7.31
N THR A 25 -2.54 -5.00 -6.54
CA THR A 25 -2.30 -5.12 -5.10
C THR A 25 -3.63 -5.32 -4.35
N LYS A 26 -4.68 -4.60 -4.72
CA LYS A 26 -6.04 -4.73 -4.19
C LYS A 26 -6.56 -6.16 -4.37
N LEU A 27 -6.45 -6.71 -5.58
CA LEU A 27 -6.85 -8.10 -5.86
C LEU A 27 -6.05 -9.11 -5.01
N ALA A 28 -4.74 -8.93 -4.87
CA ALA A 28 -3.93 -9.79 -4.02
C ALA A 28 -4.39 -9.76 -2.55
N LEU A 29 -4.74 -8.58 -2.02
CA LEU A 29 -5.22 -8.42 -0.65
C LEU A 29 -6.60 -9.06 -0.44
N ILE A 30 -7.50 -8.91 -1.41
CA ILE A 30 -8.80 -9.58 -1.42
C ILE A 30 -8.60 -11.10 -1.41
N ASN A 31 -7.67 -11.63 -2.21
CA ASN A 31 -7.39 -13.07 -2.21
C ASN A 31 -6.80 -13.57 -0.88
N ILE A 32 -6.04 -12.74 -0.16
CA ILE A 32 -5.43 -13.10 1.14
C ILE A 32 -6.45 -13.06 2.28
N HIS A 33 -7.32 -12.04 2.31
CA HIS A 33 -8.17 -11.76 3.47
C HIS A 33 -9.67 -11.98 3.23
N GLY A 34 -10.07 -12.22 1.98
CA GLY A 34 -11.43 -12.55 1.57
C GLY A 34 -12.48 -11.61 2.14
N ASP A 35 -13.56 -12.20 2.65
CA ASP A 35 -14.72 -11.49 3.19
C ASP A 35 -14.43 -10.68 4.46
N ASN A 36 -13.23 -10.75 5.02
CA ASN A 36 -12.85 -9.89 6.15
C ASN A 36 -12.57 -8.44 5.72
N ILE A 37 -12.36 -8.18 4.44
CA ILE A 37 -12.22 -6.83 3.90
C ILE A 37 -13.60 -6.21 3.66
N VAL A 38 -13.80 -4.98 4.13
CA VAL A 38 -14.98 -4.16 3.86
C VAL A 38 -14.71 -3.19 2.73
N ASP A 39 -13.53 -2.56 2.72
CA ASP A 39 -13.15 -1.57 1.70
C ASP A 39 -11.62 -1.49 1.53
N ILE A 40 -11.18 -1.10 0.32
CA ILE A 40 -9.77 -0.86 -0.03
C ILE A 40 -9.69 0.38 -0.93
N GLN A 41 -8.89 1.35 -0.51
CA GLN A 41 -8.69 2.62 -1.21
C GLN A 41 -7.22 2.92 -1.47
N HIS A 42 -6.93 3.47 -2.65
CA HIS A 42 -5.63 4.07 -2.95
C HIS A 42 -5.60 5.46 -2.31
N VAL A 43 -4.67 5.69 -1.40
CA VAL A 43 -4.53 6.97 -0.70
C VAL A 43 -3.11 7.51 -0.88
N GLY A 44 -2.87 8.74 -0.40
CA GLY A 44 -1.57 9.39 -0.51
C GLY A 44 -1.30 9.99 -1.90
N SER A 45 -0.11 10.56 -2.07
CA SER A 45 0.21 11.38 -3.25
C SER A 45 0.22 10.59 -4.55
N THR A 46 0.52 9.28 -4.53
CA THR A 46 0.50 8.44 -5.74
C THR A 46 -0.90 8.13 -6.25
N ALA A 47 -1.94 8.42 -5.47
CA ALA A 47 -3.34 8.31 -5.90
C ALA A 47 -3.83 9.54 -6.69
N ILE A 48 -3.04 10.63 -6.71
CA ILE A 48 -3.45 11.90 -7.30
C ILE A 48 -2.73 12.11 -8.62
N LYS A 49 -3.49 12.12 -9.72
CA LYS A 49 -2.96 12.34 -11.07
C LYS A 49 -2.21 13.68 -11.15
N GLY A 50 -1.01 13.64 -11.74
CA GLY A 50 -0.20 14.83 -12.02
C GLY A 50 0.63 15.35 -10.84
N ILE A 51 0.59 14.71 -9.67
CA ILE A 51 1.43 15.11 -8.53
C ILE A 51 2.77 14.40 -8.56
N ILE A 52 3.85 15.18 -8.38
CA ILE A 52 5.20 14.65 -8.13
C ILE A 52 5.22 13.98 -6.76
N ALA A 53 5.57 12.70 -6.73
CA ALA A 53 5.47 11.91 -5.51
C ALA A 53 6.66 10.95 -5.36
N LYS A 54 6.84 10.43 -4.15
CA LYS A 54 7.70 9.28 -3.93
C LYS A 54 7.03 8.05 -4.57
N PRO A 55 7.75 7.18 -5.32
CA PRO A 55 7.18 6.00 -5.95
C PRO A 55 6.87 4.91 -4.91
N MET A 56 5.84 5.16 -4.10
CA MET A 56 5.33 4.29 -3.05
C MET A 56 3.80 4.38 -3.01
N LEU A 57 3.14 3.23 -3.02
CA LEU A 57 1.70 3.17 -2.82
C LEU A 57 1.38 3.20 -1.34
N ASP A 58 0.47 4.07 -0.95
CA ASP A 58 -0.22 4.04 0.33
C ASP A 58 -1.62 3.46 0.11
N ILE A 59 -1.95 2.38 0.81
CA ILE A 59 -3.23 1.67 0.65
C ILE A 59 -3.94 1.64 1.99
N ALA A 60 -5.14 2.17 2.04
CA ALA A 60 -6.01 2.08 3.20
C ALA A 60 -6.94 0.88 3.05
N ILE A 61 -6.98 0.02 4.07
CA ILE A 61 -7.88 -1.13 4.13
C ILE A 61 -8.77 -1.02 5.37
N LEU A 62 -10.06 -1.22 5.15
CA LEU A 62 -11.06 -1.39 6.19
C LEU A 62 -11.36 -2.88 6.38
N PHE A 63 -11.17 -3.40 7.59
CA PHE A 63 -11.47 -4.79 7.95
C PHE A 63 -12.74 -4.89 8.80
N LYS A 64 -13.47 -6.01 8.71
CA LYS A 64 -14.56 -6.33 9.64
C LYS A 64 -14.02 -6.59 11.04
N LYS A 65 -12.90 -7.30 11.12
CA LYS A 65 -12.17 -7.58 12.36
C LYS A 65 -10.68 -7.65 12.12
N ILE A 66 -9.92 -6.98 12.97
CA ILE A 66 -8.46 -7.06 12.99
C ILE A 66 -8.02 -8.09 14.04
N SER A 67 -7.14 -9.00 13.65
CA SER A 67 -6.57 -10.05 14.50
C SER A 67 -5.15 -10.41 14.05
N ASP A 68 -4.39 -11.12 14.89
CA ASP A 68 -3.01 -11.54 14.57
C ASP A 68 -2.84 -12.25 13.23
N PRO A 69 -3.76 -13.13 12.77
CA PRO A 69 -3.73 -13.70 11.42
C PRO A 69 -3.68 -12.66 10.30
N VAL A 70 -4.41 -11.55 10.42
CA VAL A 70 -4.39 -10.46 9.42
C VAL A 70 -2.99 -9.87 9.33
N PHE A 71 -2.38 -9.57 10.47
CA PHE A 71 -1.02 -9.02 10.54
C PHE A 71 0.04 -10.00 10.03
N ASN A 72 -0.07 -11.28 10.39
CA ASN A 72 0.86 -12.31 9.96
C ASN A 72 0.81 -12.52 8.44
N ALA A 73 -0.37 -12.52 7.84
CA ALA A 73 -0.53 -12.66 6.40
C ALA A 73 0.04 -11.45 5.63
N MET A 74 -0.16 -10.22 6.12
CA MET A 74 0.42 -9.02 5.52
C MET A 74 1.96 -9.01 5.64
N LYS A 75 2.49 -9.35 6.81
CA LYS A 75 3.94 -9.41 7.04
C LYS A 75 4.61 -10.46 6.13
N LYS A 76 3.99 -11.65 5.98
CA LYS A 76 4.47 -12.69 5.05
C LYS A 76 4.47 -12.22 3.59
N SER A 77 3.54 -11.34 3.22
CA SER A 77 3.42 -10.81 1.86
C SER A 77 4.31 -9.58 1.61
N GLY A 78 5.17 -9.21 2.57
CA GLY A 78 6.15 -8.13 2.44
C GLY A 78 5.61 -6.72 2.62
N TYR A 79 4.41 -6.56 3.22
CA TYR A 79 3.83 -5.24 3.48
C TYR A 79 4.31 -4.66 4.81
N GLU A 80 4.70 -3.38 4.80
CA GLU A 80 4.81 -2.58 6.02
C GLU A 80 3.47 -1.93 6.34
N TYR A 81 3.08 -1.89 7.62
CA TYR A 81 1.78 -1.39 8.04
C TYR A 81 1.86 -0.50 9.29
N TYR A 82 0.89 0.42 9.42
CA TYR A 82 0.70 1.28 10.59
C TYR A 82 -0.70 1.04 11.19
N ARG A 83 -0.76 0.91 12.52
CA ARG A 83 -2.02 0.74 13.27
C ARG A 83 -2.53 2.10 13.77
N PHE A 84 -3.76 2.45 13.43
CA PHE A 84 -4.46 3.58 14.04
C PHE A 84 -5.33 3.10 15.20
N LEU A 85 -5.51 3.93 16.23
CA LEU A 85 -6.12 3.56 17.53
C LEU A 85 -7.63 3.22 17.46
N TYR A 86 -8.24 3.25 16.26
CA TYR A 86 -9.62 2.82 16.01
C TYR A 86 -9.66 1.62 15.05
N ASN A 87 -9.30 0.46 15.64
CA ASN A 87 -9.53 -0.98 15.37
C ASN A 87 -9.97 -1.59 14.03
N ILE A 88 -10.08 -0.88 12.91
CA ILE A 88 -10.43 -1.53 11.62
C ILE A 88 -9.67 -1.02 10.40
N TYR A 89 -8.82 0.00 10.56
CA TYR A 89 -8.06 0.60 9.46
C TYR A 89 -6.57 0.28 9.52
N ILE A 90 -6.01 -0.13 8.38
CA ILE A 90 -4.58 -0.34 8.19
C ILE A 90 -4.12 0.43 6.97
N VAL A 91 -3.07 1.25 7.13
CA VAL A 91 -2.36 1.86 6.00
C VAL A 91 -1.12 1.03 5.73
N MET A 92 -1.02 0.54 4.50
CA MET A 92 0.12 -0.23 4.03
C MET A 92 0.96 0.56 3.05
N LYS A 93 2.27 0.29 3.07
CA LYS A 93 3.22 0.86 2.12
C LYS A 93 3.82 -0.22 1.24
N LYS A 94 3.82 0.02 -0.07
CA LYS A 94 4.49 -0.85 -1.05
C LYS A 94 5.39 -0.03 -1.97
N SER A 95 6.66 -0.40 -2.03
CA SER A 95 7.60 0.16 -3.01
C SER A 95 7.18 -0.26 -4.41
N THR A 96 7.10 0.70 -5.34
CA THR A 96 6.84 0.39 -6.76
C THR A 96 8.11 0.22 -7.57
N LEU A 97 9.30 0.48 -6.99
CA LEU A 97 10.60 0.33 -7.65
C LEU A 97 10.84 -1.06 -8.24
N SER A 98 10.37 -2.13 -7.59
CA SER A 98 10.52 -3.50 -8.11
C SER A 98 9.63 -3.78 -9.34
N PHE A 99 8.48 -3.12 -9.47
CA PHE A 99 7.62 -3.22 -10.66
C PHE A 99 8.21 -2.47 -11.87
N PHE A 100 9.09 -1.51 -11.63
CA PHE A 100 9.79 -0.76 -12.68
C PHE A 100 11.05 -1.47 -13.21
N MET A 101 11.53 -2.52 -12.54
CA MET A 101 12.75 -3.25 -12.91
C MET A 101 12.51 -4.50 -13.76
N THR A 102 11.26 -4.89 -14.04
CA THR A 102 10.95 -5.88 -15.07
C THR A 102 10.93 -5.22 -16.45
N ARG A 103 12.12 -5.03 -17.01
CA ARG A 103 12.41 -4.99 -18.45
C ARG A 103 13.66 -5.80 -18.70
#